data_AF-A0A0N1PI92-F1
#
_entry.id   AF-A0A0N1PI92-F1
#
_cell.length_a   1.000
_cell.length_b   1.000
_cell.length_c   1.000
_cell.angle_alpha   90.00
_cell.angle_beta   90.00
_cell.angle_gamma   90.00
#
_symmetry.space_group_name_H-M   'P 1'
#
loop_
_entity.id
_entity.type
_entity.pdbx_description
1 polymer ?
#
loop_
_entity_poly.entity_id
_entity_poly.type
_entity_poly.pdbx_seq_one_letter_code
_entity_poly.pdbx_strand_id
1 'polypeptide(L)'
;MESKRIQFLLIFAVIFAIAECKVFTRCQLTRELLRNNFPRTFISNSLLDEDIKEDSLCAQKVFDQEGFKYWSKWGTRCKGQTLPDVEKCPEWLNL
;
A
#
# COMPACT_ATOMS: atom_id res chain seq x y z
N MET A 1 -6.94 39.35 -26.74
CA MET A 1 -6.45 38.30 -25.81
C MET A 1 -7.02 38.49 -24.40
N GLU A 2 -7.46 39.70 -24.03
CA GLU A 2 -8.16 40.04 -22.78
C GLU A 2 -9.42 39.23 -22.49
N SER A 3 -10.37 39.12 -23.44
CA SER A 3 -11.66 38.47 -23.18
C SER A 3 -11.53 36.99 -22.76
N LYS A 4 -10.62 36.24 -23.39
CA LYS A 4 -10.33 34.84 -23.03
C LYS A 4 -9.70 34.73 -21.63
N ARG A 5 -8.84 35.70 -21.24
CA ARG A 5 -8.21 35.75 -19.91
C ARG A 5 -9.24 36.05 -18.83
N ILE A 6 -10.13 37.03 -19.07
CA ILE A 6 -11.23 37.36 -18.15
C ILE A 6 -12.14 36.15 -17.97
N GLN A 7 -12.48 35.47 -19.05
CA GLN A 7 -13.32 34.28 -18.99
C GLN A 7 -12.66 33.14 -18.21
N PHE A 8 -11.35 32.92 -18.36
CA PHE A 8 -10.60 31.94 -17.55
C PHE A 8 -10.57 32.30 -16.06
N LEU A 9 -10.35 33.58 -15.73
CA LEU A 9 -10.31 34.05 -14.35
C LEU A 9 -11.67 33.88 -13.65
N LEU A 10 -12.76 34.17 -14.37
CA LEU A 10 -14.13 33.96 -13.87
C LEU A 10 -14.41 32.47 -13.63
N ILE A 11 -14.02 31.59 -14.55
CA ILE A 11 -14.19 30.13 -14.38
C ILE A 11 -13.41 29.64 -13.15
N PHE A 12 -12.17 30.07 -12.98
CA PHE A 12 -11.35 29.68 -11.83
C PHE A 12 -11.94 30.18 -10.51
N ALA A 13 -12.40 31.43 -10.46
CA ALA A 13 -13.07 31.99 -9.28
C ALA A 13 -14.35 31.22 -8.91
N VAL A 14 -15.14 30.82 -9.91
CA VAL A 14 -16.35 30.01 -9.70
C VAL A 14 -15.99 28.61 -9.19
N ILE A 15 -14.97 27.95 -9.75
CA ILE A 15 -14.51 26.63 -9.29
C ILE A 15 -14.07 26.67 -7.82
N PHE A 16 -13.32 27.69 -7.42
CA PHE A 16 -12.89 27.85 -6.02
C PHE A 16 -14.07 28.09 -5.07
N ALA A 17 -15.13 28.78 -5.53
CA ALA A 17 -16.31 29.05 -4.71
C ALA A 17 -17.17 27.80 -4.46
N ILE A 18 -17.14 26.80 -5.36
CA ILE A 18 -17.97 25.59 -5.27
C ILE A 18 -17.21 24.34 -4.80
N ALA A 19 -15.90 24.43 -4.60
CA ALA A 19 -15.09 23.28 -4.20
C ALA A 19 -15.24 23.00 -2.69
N GLU A 20 -15.99 21.96 -2.35
CA GLU A 20 -16.01 21.42 -0.99
C GLU A 20 -14.96 20.32 -0.83
N CYS A 21 -14.13 20.42 0.21
CA CYS A 21 -13.25 19.33 0.62
C CYS A 21 -13.67 18.83 2.01
N LYS A 22 -13.71 17.50 2.19
CA LYS A 22 -14.09 16.88 3.46
C LYS A 22 -12.88 16.17 4.08
N VAL A 23 -12.51 16.57 5.28
CA VAL A 23 -11.51 15.87 6.08
C VAL A 23 -12.18 14.70 6.80
N PHE A 24 -11.81 13.48 6.46
CA PHE A 24 -12.34 12.27 7.08
C PHE A 24 -11.47 11.83 8.26
N THR A 25 -12.10 11.28 9.29
CA THR A 25 -11.37 10.48 10.30
C THR A 25 -11.00 9.11 9.73
N ARG A 26 -10.05 8.41 10.36
CA ARG A 26 -9.55 7.09 9.91
C ARG A 26 -10.69 6.13 9.54
N CYS A 27 -11.64 5.89 10.44
CA CYS A 27 -12.73 4.95 10.22
C CYS A 27 -13.75 5.43 9.18
N GLN A 28 -13.99 6.75 9.09
CA GLN A 28 -14.88 7.30 8.08
C GLN A 28 -14.30 7.14 6.67
N LEU A 29 -13.00 7.39 6.51
CA LEU A 29 -12.31 7.21 5.24
C LEU A 29 -12.35 5.74 4.79
N THR A 30 -12.03 4.80 5.70
CA THR A 30 -12.12 3.36 5.41
C THR A 30 -13.53 2.97 4.94
N ARG A 31 -14.59 3.49 5.58
CA ARG A 31 -15.97 3.20 5.19
C ARG A 31 -16.27 3.68 3.77
N GLU A 32 -15.88 4.90 3.42
CA GLU A 32 -16.11 5.44 2.08
C GLU A 32 -15.28 4.74 1.00
N LEU A 33 -14.04 4.35 1.30
CA LEU A 33 -13.21 3.57 0.36
C LEU A 33 -13.83 2.20 0.08
N LEU A 34 -14.28 1.49 1.12
CA LEU A 34 -14.95 0.20 0.96
C LEU A 34 -16.25 0.32 0.18
N ARG A 35 -17.02 1.40 0.41
CA ARG A 35 -18.25 1.70 -0.34
C ARG A 35 -18.01 1.87 -1.84
N ASN A 36 -16.82 2.34 -2.22
CA ASN A 36 -16.40 2.53 -3.61
C ASN A 36 -15.59 1.34 -4.17
N ASN A 37 -15.67 0.17 -3.54
CA ASN A 37 -15.00 -1.06 -3.98
C ASN A 37 -13.47 -0.98 -4.02
N PHE A 38 -12.85 -0.13 -3.20
CA PHE A 38 -11.40 -0.18 -3.04
C PHE A 38 -10.98 -1.50 -2.37
N PRO A 39 -9.91 -2.15 -2.85
CA PRO A 39 -9.46 -3.41 -2.27
C PRO A 39 -9.03 -3.24 -0.80
N ARG A 40 -9.50 -4.15 0.06
CA ARG A 40 -9.21 -4.12 1.51
C ARG A 40 -7.72 -4.12 1.83
N THR A 41 -6.90 -4.74 0.99
CA THR A 41 -5.44 -4.81 1.15
C THR A 41 -4.77 -3.44 1.16
N PHE A 42 -5.35 -2.43 0.51
CA PHE A 42 -4.82 -1.06 0.52
C PHE A 42 -5.26 -0.23 1.74
N ILE A 43 -6.19 -0.76 2.54
CA ILE A 43 -6.84 -0.04 3.65
C ILE A 43 -6.49 -0.68 5.00
N SER A 44 -6.20 -1.99 5.00
CA SER A 44 -5.91 -2.76 6.20
C SER A 44 -4.60 -2.31 6.87
N ASN A 45 -4.55 -2.43 8.20
CA ASN A 45 -3.32 -2.27 8.98
C ASN A 45 -2.77 -3.62 9.44
N SER A 46 -3.32 -4.72 8.92
CA SER A 46 -2.90 -6.07 9.29
C SER A 46 -1.45 -6.36 8.94
N LEU A 47 -0.92 -5.73 7.88
CA LEU A 47 0.50 -5.82 7.51
C LEU A 47 1.46 -5.08 8.47
N LEU A 48 0.94 -4.52 9.57
CA LEU A 48 1.71 -3.73 10.54
C LEU A 48 1.47 -4.21 11.98
N ASP A 49 0.66 -5.25 12.19
CA ASP A 49 0.46 -5.83 13.52
C ASP A 49 1.49 -6.93 13.80
N GLU A 50 1.37 -7.57 14.97
CA GLU A 50 2.32 -8.62 15.39
C GLU A 50 2.00 -9.99 14.78
N ASP A 51 0.81 -10.19 14.19
CA ASP A 51 0.38 -11.44 13.57
C ASP A 51 0.73 -11.49 12.08
N ILE A 52 1.87 -12.11 11.77
CA ILE A 52 2.41 -12.22 10.41
C ILE A 52 1.61 -13.16 9.48
N LYS A 53 0.46 -13.70 9.90
CA LYS A 53 -0.33 -14.63 9.09
C LYS A 53 -0.78 -14.00 7.77
N GLU A 54 -1.30 -12.78 7.79
CA GLU A 54 -1.72 -12.10 6.55
C GLU A 54 -0.52 -11.65 5.71
N ASP A 55 0.55 -11.21 6.37
CA ASP A 55 1.82 -10.80 5.76
C ASP A 55 2.44 -11.93 4.95
N SER A 56 2.49 -13.14 5.51
CA SER A 56 3.07 -14.31 4.86
C SER A 56 2.29 -14.71 3.60
N LEU A 57 0.96 -14.64 3.62
CA LEU A 57 0.10 -14.89 2.45
C LEU A 57 0.32 -13.85 1.35
N CYS A 58 0.45 -12.59 1.74
CA CYS A 58 0.76 -11.50 0.80
C CYS A 58 2.15 -11.69 0.18
N ALA A 59 3.16 -12.02 0.99
CA ALA A 59 4.52 -12.28 0.53
C ALA A 59 4.57 -13.49 -0.42
N GLN A 60 3.82 -14.55 -0.14
CA GLN A 60 3.69 -15.70 -1.04
C GLN A 60 3.10 -15.28 -2.39
N LYS A 61 2.02 -14.50 -2.40
CA LYS A 61 1.41 -14.01 -3.64
C LYS A 61 2.38 -13.15 -4.46
N VAL A 62 3.17 -12.28 -3.81
CA VAL A 62 4.21 -11.49 -4.49
C VAL A 62 5.27 -12.41 -5.08
N PHE A 63 5.68 -13.45 -4.34
CA PHE A 63 6.63 -14.44 -4.84
C PHE A 63 6.08 -15.23 -6.05
N ASP A 64 4.82 -15.62 -6.02
CA ASP A 64 4.20 -16.34 -7.14
C ASP A 64 4.12 -15.47 -8.41
N GLN A 65 3.95 -14.15 -8.25
CA GLN A 65 3.82 -13.20 -9.37
C GLN A 65 5.17 -12.72 -9.91
N GLU A 66 6.07 -12.34 -9.01
CA GLU A 66 7.32 -11.65 -9.36
C GLU A 66 8.56 -12.42 -8.91
N GLY A 67 8.44 -13.41 -8.04
CA GLY A 67 9.55 -14.08 -7.41
C GLY A 67 10.39 -13.14 -6.53
N PHE A 68 11.55 -13.64 -6.07
CA PHE A 68 12.38 -12.89 -5.12
C PHE A 68 12.97 -11.57 -5.64
N LYS A 69 12.97 -11.34 -6.97
CA LYS A 69 13.47 -10.07 -7.57
C LYS A 69 12.66 -8.84 -7.12
N TYR A 70 11.42 -9.01 -6.67
CA TYR A 70 10.59 -7.92 -6.18
C TYR A 70 11.21 -7.23 -4.96
N TRP A 71 11.83 -8.00 -4.07
CA TRP A 71 12.55 -7.47 -2.92
C TRP A 71 13.93 -6.97 -3.36
N SER A 72 14.05 -5.66 -3.62
CA SER A 72 15.29 -5.05 -4.15
C SER A 72 16.57 -5.40 -3.39
N LYS A 73 16.48 -5.60 -2.07
CA LYS A 73 17.61 -6.02 -1.22
C LYS A 73 18.00 -7.49 -1.39
N TRP A 74 17.07 -8.36 -1.80
CA TRP A 74 17.35 -9.78 -2.01
C TRP A 74 18.45 -9.99 -3.03
N GLY A 75 18.43 -9.25 -4.15
CA GLY A 75 19.43 -9.39 -5.20
C GLY A 75 20.86 -9.06 -4.75
N THR A 76 21.02 -8.16 -3.78
CA THR A 76 22.35 -7.73 -3.28
C THR A 76 22.79 -8.43 -2.00
N ARG A 77 21.85 -8.97 -1.21
CA ARG A 77 22.13 -9.52 0.13
C ARG A 77 21.83 -11.01 0.29
N CYS A 78 21.10 -11.61 -0.64
CA CYS A 78 20.61 -12.98 -0.48
C CYS A 78 20.90 -13.85 -1.71
N LYS A 79 20.68 -13.33 -2.92
CA LYS A 79 20.87 -14.10 -4.16
C LYS A 79 22.34 -14.54 -4.29
N GLY A 80 22.57 -15.86 -4.34
CA GLY A 80 23.91 -16.46 -4.49
C GLY A 80 24.79 -16.37 -3.25
N GLN A 81 24.26 -15.93 -2.11
CA GLN A 81 24.96 -15.92 -0.83
C GLN A 81 24.69 -17.21 -0.07
N THR A 82 25.62 -17.61 0.81
CA THR A 82 25.37 -18.67 1.79
C THR A 82 24.36 -18.14 2.81
N LEU A 83 23.17 -18.73 2.84
CA LEU A 83 22.11 -18.34 3.77
C LEU A 83 22.31 -19.02 5.14
N PRO A 84 21.82 -18.40 6.24
CA PRO A 84 21.84 -19.02 7.55
C PRO A 84 21.12 -20.36 7.56
N ASP A 85 21.68 -21.29 8.31
CA ASP A 85 21.09 -22.60 8.54
C ASP A 85 20.00 -22.49 9.62
N VAL A 86 18.75 -22.69 9.21
CA VAL A 86 17.56 -22.59 10.08
C VAL A 86 17.36 -23.83 10.95
N GLU A 87 18.06 -24.94 10.67
CA GLU A 87 17.92 -26.17 11.45
C GLU A 87 18.45 -26.03 12.88
N LYS A 88 19.28 -25.00 13.11
CA LYS A 88 19.85 -24.67 14.42
C LYS A 88 18.92 -23.83 15.30
N CYS A 89 17.76 -23.43 14.79
CA CYS A 89 16.79 -22.68 15.58
C CYS A 89 16.13 -23.60 16.62
N PRO A 90 15.98 -23.16 17.90
CA PRO A 90 15.36 -23.98 18.95
C PRO A 90 13.94 -24.44 18.62
N GLU A 91 13.21 -23.60 17.89
CA GLU A 91 11.83 -23.86 17.43
C GLU A 91 11.78 -24.95 16.36
N TRP A 92 12.83 -25.08 15.54
CA TRP A 92 12.93 -26.09 14.49
C TRP A 92 13.02 -27.51 15.05
N LEU A 93 13.67 -27.68 16.20
CA LEU A 93 13.85 -28.99 16.83
C LEU A 93 12.56 -29.55 17.47
N ASN A 94 11.53 -28.73 17.61
CA ASN A 94 10.26 -29.09 18.25
C ASN A 94 9.07 -29.08 17.26
N LEU A 95 9.36 -28.98 15.95
CA LEU A 95 8.39 -29.10 14.85
C LEU A 95 8.16 -30.55 14.41
#